data_AF-A0A5S9WLG6-F1
#
_entry.id   AF-A0A5S9WLG6-F1
#
_cell.length_a   1.000
_cell.length_b   1.000
_cell.length_c   1.000
_cell.angle_alpha   90.00
_cell.angle_beta   90.00
_cell.angle_gamma   90.00
#
_symmetry.space_group_name_H-M   'P 1'
#
loop_
_entity.id
_entity.type
_entity.pdbx_description
1 polymer ?
#
loop_
_entity_poly.entity_id
_entity_poly.type
_entity_poly.pdbx_seq_one_letter_code
_entity_poly.pdbx_strand_id
1 'polypeptide(L)'
;MVEIKDSSNVRKLKEEFLRDFKRFDTVEDFSDHHYAAEGSPAKLSLWHLKFKGRPKNWVKDIQKEWKILDKNLPETIFVRACESRIDILRAVIIGAEGTPYHDGLFFFDIQFPDTYPSVPPKVHYHSGGLRINPNLYKCGKVCLSLISTWTGKKREKWLPKESTMLQLLVSIQALILNEKPYFNEPGYEKSMGTPLGESYSKDYSENVFVFSLKTMVYSMRKPPQHFEEFVRSHFFVRSHDIVKACNAYKDGAPVGSIDKGGVKKQTRQRGSLKFRINVTSFMKTVVDEFVNLGAIREANHRVGIASKKF
;
A
#
# COMPACT_ATOMS: atom_id res chain seq x y z
N MET A 1 4.59 26.59 -13.66
CA MET A 1 4.05 26.57 -12.28
C MET A 1 2.61 26.08 -12.42
N VAL A 2 2.26 24.92 -11.86
CA VAL A 2 0.89 24.40 -11.92
C VAL A 2 0.10 25.14 -10.83
N GLU A 3 -0.77 26.06 -11.23
CA GLU A 3 -1.64 26.77 -10.31
C GLU A 3 -2.97 26.02 -10.19
N ILE A 4 -3.23 25.45 -9.01
CA ILE A 4 -4.35 24.53 -8.76
C ILE A 4 -5.47 25.32 -8.07
N LYS A 5 -6.60 25.51 -8.75
CA LYS A 5 -7.87 25.93 -8.12
C LYS A 5 -8.75 24.70 -7.95
N ASP A 6 -8.68 24.10 -6.77
CA ASP A 6 -9.58 23.02 -6.35
C ASP A 6 -10.99 23.60 -6.13
N SER A 7 -12.04 22.87 -6.51
CA SER A 7 -13.40 23.25 -6.09
C SER A 7 -13.54 22.80 -4.65
N SER A 8 -13.38 23.72 -3.70
CA SER A 8 -13.35 23.44 -2.25
C SER A 8 -14.46 22.49 -1.77
N ASN A 9 -15.63 22.51 -2.42
CA ASN A 9 -16.75 21.61 -2.12
C ASN A 9 -16.48 20.14 -2.48
N VAL A 10 -15.84 19.85 -3.63
CA VAL A 10 -15.55 18.47 -4.05
C VAL A 10 -14.52 17.84 -3.12
N ARG A 11 -13.46 18.57 -2.80
CA ARG A 11 -12.44 18.12 -1.85
C ARG A 11 -13.06 17.78 -0.50
N LYS A 12 -13.91 18.66 0.03
CA LYS A 12 -14.62 18.44 1.30
C LYS A 12 -15.46 17.16 1.26
N LEU A 13 -16.21 16.90 0.19
CA LEU A 13 -16.99 15.67 0.04
C LEU A 13 -16.10 14.42 0.00
N LYS A 14 -14.93 14.47 -0.65
CA LYS A 14 -13.98 13.35 -0.67
C LYS A 14 -13.34 13.11 0.70
N GLU A 15 -13.03 14.18 1.44
CA GLU A 15 -12.54 14.08 2.82
C GLU A 15 -13.61 13.51 3.77
N GLU A 16 -14.87 13.92 3.61
CA GLU A 16 -16.01 13.36 4.34
C GLU A 16 -16.21 11.87 4.02
N PHE A 17 -16.19 11.51 2.74
CA PHE A 17 -16.25 10.11 2.33
C PHE A 17 -15.15 9.27 2.97
N LEU A 18 -13.89 9.72 2.93
CA LEU A 18 -12.76 8.98 3.51
C LEU A 18 -12.86 8.83 5.03
N ARG A 19 -13.37 9.86 5.73
CA ARG A 19 -13.60 9.80 7.17
C ARG A 19 -14.67 8.77 7.53
N ASP A 20 -15.74 8.71 6.73
CA ASP A 20 -16.88 7.84 7.00
C ASP A 20 -16.70 6.43 6.39
N PHE A 21 -15.66 6.23 5.56
CA PHE A 21 -15.28 4.94 4.99
C PHE A 21 -14.80 4.00 6.11
N LYS A 22 -15.58 2.94 6.36
CA LYS A 22 -15.28 2.01 7.46
C LYS A 22 -13.94 1.31 7.27
N ARG A 23 -13.16 1.25 8.35
CA ARG A 23 -11.88 0.51 8.44
C ARG A 23 -12.07 -0.98 8.24
N PHE A 24 -13.11 -1.57 8.80
CA PHE A 24 -13.52 -2.94 8.50
C PHE A 24 -14.94 -2.90 7.95
N ASP A 25 -15.19 -3.65 6.89
CA ASP A 25 -16.55 -3.88 6.39
C ASP A 25 -16.62 -5.24 5.71
N THR A 26 -17.84 -5.74 5.49
CA THR A 26 -18.08 -6.96 4.74
C THR A 26 -18.61 -6.66 3.35
N VAL A 27 -18.35 -7.57 2.40
CA VAL A 27 -18.77 -7.49 0.99
C VAL A 27 -19.20 -8.85 0.49
N GLU A 28 -20.04 -8.89 -0.55
CA GLU A 28 -20.61 -10.15 -1.05
C GLU A 28 -19.70 -10.90 -2.04
N ASP A 29 -18.93 -10.16 -2.85
CA ASP A 29 -18.16 -10.71 -3.97
C ASP A 29 -16.67 -10.31 -3.91
N PHE A 30 -15.80 -11.17 -4.42
CA PHE A 30 -14.37 -10.91 -4.60
C PHE A 30 -13.89 -11.64 -5.86
N SER A 31 -14.54 -11.38 -6.99
CA SER A 31 -14.23 -12.05 -8.25
C SER A 31 -12.81 -11.72 -8.76
N ASP A 32 -12.28 -10.55 -8.43
CA ASP A 32 -10.92 -10.12 -8.79
C ASP A 32 -9.84 -10.57 -7.79
N HIS A 33 -10.20 -11.29 -6.72
CA HIS A 33 -9.28 -11.67 -5.65
C HIS A 33 -8.36 -12.81 -6.06
N HIS A 34 -7.09 -12.73 -5.67
CA HIS A 34 -6.05 -13.69 -6.02
C HIS A 34 -6.45 -15.14 -5.70
N TYR A 35 -7.15 -15.35 -4.58
CA TYR A 35 -7.61 -16.67 -4.12
C TYR A 35 -9.05 -17.01 -4.52
N ALA A 36 -9.72 -16.20 -5.35
CA ALA A 36 -11.12 -16.42 -5.73
C ALA A 36 -11.34 -17.81 -6.36
N ALA A 37 -10.47 -18.19 -7.31
CA ALA A 37 -10.53 -19.45 -8.03
C ALA A 37 -10.22 -20.70 -7.16
N GLU A 38 -9.71 -20.54 -5.93
CA GLU A 38 -9.50 -21.67 -5.01
C GLU A 38 -10.82 -22.22 -4.44
N GLY A 39 -11.94 -21.48 -4.55
CA GLY A 39 -13.28 -21.95 -4.16
C GLY A 39 -14.34 -21.78 -5.24
N SER A 40 -13.98 -22.01 -6.50
CA SER A 40 -14.93 -22.07 -7.62
C SER A 40 -15.91 -23.25 -7.49
N PRO A 41 -17.11 -23.23 -8.12
CA PRO A 41 -18.10 -24.32 -8.09
C PRO A 41 -17.53 -25.71 -8.41
N ALA A 42 -16.61 -25.80 -9.37
CA ALA A 42 -15.92 -27.04 -9.72
C ALA A 42 -15.00 -27.57 -8.61
N LYS A 43 -14.48 -26.69 -7.74
CA LYS A 43 -13.75 -27.03 -6.53
C LYS A 43 -14.63 -27.02 -5.27
N LEU A 44 -15.89 -26.54 -5.34
CA LEU A 44 -16.82 -26.49 -4.22
C LEU A 44 -17.34 -27.87 -3.81
N SER A 45 -17.49 -28.81 -4.74
CA SER A 45 -17.78 -30.21 -4.42
C SER A 45 -16.65 -30.86 -3.60
N LEU A 46 -15.39 -30.51 -3.90
CA LEU A 46 -14.22 -30.86 -3.10
C LEU A 46 -14.10 -30.01 -1.82
N TRP A 47 -14.56 -28.77 -1.83
CA TRP A 47 -14.59 -27.87 -0.67
C TRP A 47 -15.54 -28.38 0.42
N HIS A 48 -16.74 -28.82 0.05
CA HIS A 48 -17.67 -29.51 0.98
C HIS A 48 -17.09 -30.84 1.49
N LEU A 49 -16.28 -31.54 0.69
CA LEU A 49 -15.53 -32.71 1.16
C LEU A 49 -14.39 -32.32 2.14
N LYS A 50 -13.70 -31.20 1.91
CA LYS A 50 -12.68 -30.61 2.80
C LYS A 50 -13.24 -30.04 4.10
N PHE A 51 -14.54 -29.76 4.18
CA PHE A 51 -15.20 -29.44 5.45
C PHE A 51 -15.06 -30.57 6.48
N LYS A 52 -14.87 -31.83 6.06
CA LYS A 52 -14.56 -32.95 6.97
C LYS A 52 -13.17 -32.86 7.62
N GLY A 53 -12.25 -32.04 7.10
CA GLY A 53 -10.90 -31.83 7.63
C GLY A 53 -10.66 -30.49 8.33
N ARG A 54 -11.67 -29.58 8.34
CA ARG A 54 -11.55 -28.30 9.05
C ARG A 54 -11.63 -28.52 10.57
N PRO A 55 -10.85 -27.76 11.36
CA PRO A 55 -11.04 -27.71 12.80
C PRO A 55 -12.50 -27.39 13.14
N LYS A 56 -13.05 -28.04 14.17
CA LYS A 56 -14.45 -27.83 14.61
C LYS A 56 -14.78 -26.35 14.90
N ASN A 57 -13.76 -25.56 15.25
CA ASN A 57 -13.90 -24.14 15.59
C ASN A 57 -13.47 -23.18 14.47
N TRP A 58 -13.09 -23.66 13.29
CA TRP A 58 -12.49 -22.84 12.22
C TRP A 58 -13.31 -21.58 11.88
N VAL A 59 -14.64 -21.72 11.74
CA VAL A 59 -15.54 -20.57 11.49
C VAL A 59 -15.51 -19.58 12.65
N LYS A 60 -15.54 -20.08 13.89
CA LYS A 60 -15.50 -19.25 15.10
C LYS A 60 -14.16 -18.53 15.24
N ASP A 61 -13.06 -19.18 14.86
CA ASP A 61 -11.73 -18.60 14.88
C ASP A 61 -11.63 -17.44 13.87
N ILE A 62 -12.15 -17.59 12.66
CA ILE A 62 -12.19 -16.50 11.66
C ILE A 62 -13.13 -15.37 12.10
N GLN A 63 -14.32 -15.68 12.61
CA GLN A 63 -15.23 -14.66 13.15
C GLN A 63 -14.60 -13.89 14.31
N LYS A 64 -13.74 -14.53 15.11
CA LYS A 64 -12.96 -13.85 16.14
C LYS A 64 -11.95 -12.88 15.53
N GLU A 65 -11.25 -13.27 14.45
CA GLU A 65 -10.35 -12.36 13.72
C GLU A 65 -11.12 -11.15 13.17
N TRP A 66 -12.28 -11.34 12.56
CA TRP A 66 -13.11 -10.24 12.04
C TRP A 66 -13.49 -9.25 13.14
N LYS A 67 -13.91 -9.76 14.32
CA LYS A 67 -14.22 -8.90 15.48
C LYS A 67 -13.00 -8.14 16.01
N ILE A 68 -11.81 -8.74 15.93
CA ILE A 68 -10.56 -8.06 16.33
C ILE A 68 -10.26 -6.94 15.34
N LEU A 69 -10.36 -7.20 14.04
CA LEU A 69 -10.11 -6.22 12.99
C LEU A 69 -11.10 -5.05 13.05
N ASP A 70 -12.39 -5.33 13.16
CA ASP A 70 -13.45 -4.31 13.27
C ASP A 70 -13.19 -3.30 14.39
N LYS A 71 -12.69 -3.76 15.53
CA LYS A 71 -12.47 -2.91 16.71
C LYS A 71 -11.12 -2.21 16.76
N ASN A 72 -10.07 -2.81 16.18
CA ASN A 72 -8.69 -2.46 16.54
C ASN A 72 -7.79 -2.10 15.35
N LEU A 73 -8.33 -2.03 14.13
CA LEU A 73 -7.54 -1.62 12.97
C LEU A 73 -6.98 -0.19 13.14
N PRO A 74 -5.68 0.06 12.86
CA PRO A 74 -5.13 1.40 12.79
C PRO A 74 -5.85 2.27 11.74
N GLU A 75 -5.77 3.60 11.88
CA GLU A 75 -6.40 4.55 10.94
C GLU A 75 -5.91 4.43 9.49
N THR A 76 -4.75 3.81 9.28
CA THR A 76 -4.10 3.65 7.98
C THR A 76 -4.29 2.27 7.37
N ILE A 77 -5.11 1.41 7.98
CA ILE A 77 -5.36 0.05 7.48
C ILE A 77 -6.86 -0.17 7.34
N PHE A 78 -7.27 -0.58 6.14
CA PHE A 78 -8.67 -0.85 5.81
C PHE A 78 -8.81 -2.27 5.28
N VAL A 79 -9.90 -2.94 5.62
CA VAL A 79 -10.15 -4.35 5.32
C VAL A 79 -11.58 -4.52 4.80
N ARG A 80 -11.71 -5.34 3.76
CA ARG A 80 -12.99 -5.86 3.26
C ARG A 80 -12.97 -7.38 3.38
N ALA A 81 -13.92 -7.95 4.11
CA ALA A 81 -14.06 -9.39 4.28
C ALA A 81 -15.23 -9.93 3.45
N CYS A 82 -15.07 -11.11 2.84
CA CYS A 82 -16.10 -11.66 1.97
C CYS A 82 -17.09 -12.53 2.74
N GLU A 83 -18.39 -12.19 2.70
CA GLU A 83 -19.43 -12.95 3.38
C GLU A 83 -19.68 -14.30 2.73
N SER A 84 -19.70 -14.34 1.39
CA SER A 84 -19.90 -15.58 0.63
C SER A 84 -18.69 -16.52 0.72
N ARG A 85 -17.52 -15.98 1.05
CA ARG A 85 -16.25 -16.70 1.22
C ARG A 85 -15.52 -16.20 2.45
N ILE A 86 -15.97 -16.64 3.62
CA ILE A 86 -15.40 -16.20 4.91
C ILE A 86 -13.90 -16.51 5.07
N ASP A 87 -13.34 -17.41 4.26
CA ASP A 87 -11.91 -17.69 4.20
C ASP A 87 -11.07 -16.60 3.54
N ILE A 88 -11.65 -15.55 2.93
CA ILE A 88 -10.88 -14.51 2.25
C ILE A 88 -11.22 -13.10 2.72
N LEU A 89 -10.19 -12.25 2.74
CA LEU A 89 -10.31 -10.81 2.95
C LEU A 89 -9.25 -10.07 2.14
N ARG A 90 -9.53 -8.82 1.80
CA ARG A 90 -8.58 -7.89 1.19
C ARG A 90 -8.26 -6.78 2.18
N ALA A 91 -6.97 -6.48 2.33
CA ALA A 91 -6.49 -5.36 3.13
C ALA A 91 -5.79 -4.33 2.25
N VAL A 92 -5.94 -3.05 2.56
CA VAL A 92 -5.11 -1.96 2.06
C VAL A 92 -4.40 -1.29 3.22
N ILE A 93 -3.10 -1.04 3.04
CA ILE A 93 -2.27 -0.30 3.99
C ILE A 93 -1.83 0.98 3.30
N ILE A 94 -2.10 2.12 3.95
CA ILE A 94 -1.57 3.42 3.52
C ILE A 94 -0.12 3.50 3.98
N GLY A 95 0.78 3.83 3.05
CA GLY A 95 2.19 4.03 3.38
C GLY A 95 2.39 5.20 4.34
N ALA A 96 3.18 4.97 5.38
CA ALA A 96 3.37 5.94 6.45
C ALA A 96 4.26 7.12 6.02
N GLU A 97 3.99 8.29 6.60
CA GLU A 97 4.87 9.46 6.51
C GLU A 97 6.28 9.11 6.99
N GLY A 98 7.31 9.75 6.42
CA GLY A 98 8.70 9.46 6.75
C GLY A 98 9.29 8.24 6.03
N THR A 99 8.47 7.42 5.37
CA THR A 99 8.92 6.24 4.62
C THR A 99 8.92 6.50 3.11
N PRO A 100 9.70 5.76 2.30
CA PRO A 100 9.61 5.85 0.84
C PRO A 100 8.26 5.35 0.27
N TYR A 101 7.35 4.89 1.14
CA TYR A 101 6.02 4.40 0.80
C TYR A 101 4.92 5.45 0.99
N HIS A 102 5.23 6.61 1.57
CA HIS A 102 4.26 7.61 2.01
C HIS A 102 3.19 7.92 0.95
N ASP A 103 1.94 8.04 1.40
CA ASP A 103 0.73 8.27 0.58
C ASP A 103 0.37 7.16 -0.42
N GLY A 104 1.22 6.13 -0.59
CA GLY A 104 0.92 4.98 -1.43
C GLY A 104 -0.17 4.08 -0.82
N LEU A 105 -0.91 3.39 -1.69
CA LEU A 105 -1.89 2.38 -1.30
C LEU A 105 -1.36 0.99 -1.67
N PHE A 106 -1.15 0.13 -0.66
CA PHE A 106 -0.59 -1.20 -0.84
C PHE A 106 -1.63 -2.27 -0.50
N PHE A 107 -2.06 -3.03 -1.52
CA PHE A 107 -3.14 -4.00 -1.40
C PHE A 107 -2.63 -5.44 -1.21
N PHE A 108 -3.32 -6.17 -0.34
CA PHE A 108 -3.01 -7.54 0.03
C PHE A 108 -4.28 -8.39 0.01
N ASP A 109 -4.27 -9.45 -0.79
CA ASP A 109 -5.28 -10.50 -0.78
C ASP A 109 -4.86 -11.58 0.21
N ILE A 110 -5.78 -12.00 1.06
CA ILE A 110 -5.49 -12.87 2.20
C ILE A 110 -6.47 -14.04 2.19
N GLN A 111 -5.96 -15.24 2.49
CA GLN A 111 -6.76 -16.45 2.57
C GLN A 111 -6.43 -17.27 3.82
N PHE A 112 -7.44 -17.57 4.63
CA PHE A 112 -7.36 -18.50 5.74
C PHE A 112 -7.41 -19.94 5.20
N PRO A 113 -6.35 -20.75 5.37
CA PRO A 113 -6.39 -22.14 4.95
C PRO A 113 -7.40 -22.96 5.79
N ASP A 114 -7.82 -24.11 5.28
CA ASP A 114 -8.70 -25.03 6.01
C ASP A 114 -8.11 -25.53 7.34
N THR A 115 -6.79 -25.40 7.51
CA THR A 115 -6.03 -25.75 8.71
C THR A 115 -5.79 -24.57 9.65
N TYR A 116 -6.36 -23.40 9.38
CA TYR A 116 -6.29 -22.24 10.27
C TYR A 116 -6.98 -22.54 11.63
N PRO A 117 -6.46 -22.07 12.77
CA PRO A 117 -5.25 -21.26 12.96
C PRO A 117 -3.96 -22.08 13.14
N SER A 118 -3.96 -23.39 12.95
CA SER A 118 -2.73 -24.19 13.08
C SER A 118 -1.66 -23.82 12.04
N VAL A 119 -2.11 -23.41 10.85
CA VAL A 119 -1.26 -22.85 9.78
C VAL A 119 -1.61 -21.37 9.58
N PRO A 120 -0.63 -20.48 9.36
CA PRO A 120 -0.89 -19.07 9.10
C PRO A 120 -1.74 -18.83 7.84
N PRO A 121 -2.36 -17.65 7.71
CA PRO A 121 -3.01 -17.23 6.48
C PRO A 121 -2.00 -17.14 5.32
N LYS A 122 -2.48 -17.39 4.10
CA LYS A 122 -1.75 -17.04 2.87
C LYS A 122 -1.95 -15.55 2.58
N VAL A 123 -0.91 -14.90 2.05
CA VAL A 123 -0.93 -13.48 1.71
C VAL A 123 -0.34 -13.27 0.32
N HIS A 124 -1.04 -12.48 -0.50
CA HIS A 124 -0.62 -12.08 -1.83
C HIS A 124 -0.63 -10.54 -1.95
N TYR A 125 0.52 -9.95 -2.25
CA TYR A 125 0.67 -8.53 -2.51
C TYR A 125 0.37 -8.20 -3.98
N HIS A 126 -0.43 -7.17 -4.21
CA HIS A 126 -0.72 -6.63 -5.54
C HIS A 126 0.50 -5.86 -6.06
N SER A 127 1.45 -6.58 -6.67
CA SER A 127 2.77 -6.03 -6.98
C SER A 127 2.83 -5.06 -8.16
N GLY A 128 1.89 -5.17 -9.11
CA GLY A 128 2.00 -4.51 -10.41
C GLY A 128 3.29 -4.88 -11.18
N GLY A 129 3.91 -6.02 -10.86
CA GLY A 129 5.20 -6.46 -11.40
C GLY A 129 6.44 -5.76 -10.79
N LEU A 130 6.27 -4.96 -9.74
CA LEU A 130 7.34 -4.22 -9.07
C LEU A 130 7.88 -4.98 -7.85
N ARG A 131 9.19 -4.83 -7.58
CA ARG A 131 9.82 -5.28 -6.32
C ARG A 131 10.14 -4.04 -5.49
N ILE A 132 9.20 -3.64 -4.65
CA ILE A 132 9.28 -2.37 -3.87
C ILE A 132 9.91 -2.55 -2.49
N ASN A 133 10.17 -3.79 -2.09
CA ASN A 133 10.80 -4.14 -0.82
C ASN A 133 11.47 -5.52 -0.98
N PRO A 134 12.54 -5.85 -0.24
CA PRO A 134 13.12 -7.19 -0.27
C PRO A 134 12.11 -8.29 0.06
N ASN A 135 11.11 -7.98 0.90
CA ASN A 135 10.06 -8.90 1.31
C ASN A 135 8.78 -8.84 0.44
N LEU A 136 8.68 -7.95 -0.55
CA LEU A 136 7.53 -7.83 -1.47
C LEU A 136 7.97 -8.12 -2.91
N TYR A 137 7.67 -9.33 -3.38
CA TYR A 137 8.19 -9.87 -4.63
C TYR A 137 7.35 -9.42 -5.82
N LYS A 138 7.95 -9.42 -7.01
CA LYS A 138 7.25 -9.11 -8.28
C LYS A 138 6.06 -10.04 -8.55
N CYS A 139 6.12 -11.29 -8.09
CA CYS A 139 5.02 -12.25 -8.21
C CYS A 139 3.95 -12.12 -7.12
N GLY A 140 4.06 -11.13 -6.23
CA GLY A 140 3.13 -10.90 -5.12
C GLY A 140 3.42 -11.72 -3.86
N LYS A 141 4.48 -12.53 -3.83
CA LYS A 141 4.90 -13.21 -2.60
C LYS A 141 5.31 -12.20 -1.52
N VAL A 142 4.81 -12.42 -0.31
CA VAL A 142 5.16 -11.66 0.90
C VAL A 142 6.04 -12.52 1.81
N CYS A 143 7.20 -12.00 2.21
CA CYS A 143 8.12 -12.67 3.14
C CYS A 143 8.00 -12.08 4.55
N LEU A 144 7.52 -12.88 5.50
CA LEU A 144 7.50 -12.51 6.91
C LEU A 144 7.57 -13.79 7.75
N SER A 145 8.35 -13.76 8.83
CA SER A 145 8.51 -14.90 9.74
C SER A 145 7.16 -15.35 10.31
N LEU A 146 6.27 -14.39 10.59
CA LEU A 146 4.93 -14.61 11.12
C LEU A 146 4.04 -15.46 10.19
N ILE A 147 4.28 -15.48 8.88
CA ILE A 147 3.54 -16.36 7.93
C ILE A 147 4.42 -17.49 7.38
N SER A 148 5.52 -17.81 8.06
CA SER A 148 6.44 -18.90 7.73
C SER A 148 7.05 -18.83 6.32
N THR A 149 7.05 -17.65 5.70
CA THR A 149 7.71 -17.42 4.41
C THR A 149 9.12 -16.85 4.57
N TRP A 150 9.58 -16.68 5.81
CA TRP A 150 10.90 -16.19 6.18
C TRP A 150 11.44 -16.88 7.44
N THR A 151 12.75 -16.77 7.65
CA THR A 151 13.40 -17.23 8.88
C THR A 151 13.06 -16.30 10.03
N GLY A 152 13.04 -16.83 11.25
CA GLY A 152 12.74 -16.08 12.46
C GLY A 152 12.79 -16.96 13.69
N LYS A 153 12.93 -16.33 14.86
CA LYS A 153 12.89 -16.99 16.17
C LYS A 153 11.50 -17.60 16.41
N LYS A 154 11.41 -18.57 17.34
CA LYS A 154 10.14 -19.27 17.63
C LYS A 154 8.97 -18.34 17.94
N ARG A 155 9.23 -17.21 18.63
CA ARG A 155 8.22 -16.20 18.99
C ARG A 155 7.86 -15.22 17.86
N GLU A 156 8.65 -15.19 16.78
CA GLU A 156 8.39 -14.36 15.60
C GLU A 156 7.58 -15.11 14.54
N LYS A 157 7.45 -16.43 14.68
CA LYS A 157 6.64 -17.28 13.80
C LYS A 157 5.17 -17.27 14.22
N TRP A 158 4.30 -17.76 13.33
CA TRP A 158 2.89 -17.98 13.64
C TRP A 158 2.72 -18.87 14.87
N LEU A 159 1.97 -18.37 15.85
CA LEU A 159 1.59 -19.11 17.05
C LEU A 159 0.07 -19.30 17.04
N PRO A 160 -0.46 -20.50 16.78
CA PRO A 160 -1.89 -20.74 16.54
C PRO A 160 -2.88 -20.23 17.60
N LYS A 161 -2.41 -20.01 18.84
CA LYS A 161 -3.23 -19.53 19.97
C LYS A 161 -2.98 -18.07 20.33
N GLU A 162 -1.95 -17.44 19.77
CA GLU A 162 -1.48 -16.09 20.15
C GLU A 162 -1.50 -15.12 18.98
N SER A 163 -1.13 -15.57 17.78
CA SER A 163 -1.06 -14.73 16.58
C SER A 163 -2.45 -14.38 16.05
N THR A 164 -2.57 -13.16 15.51
CA THR A 164 -3.82 -12.63 14.95
C THR A 164 -3.58 -12.01 13.58
N MET A 165 -4.66 -11.82 12.82
CA MET A 165 -4.64 -11.07 11.57
C MET A 165 -4.25 -9.61 11.78
N LEU A 166 -4.69 -9.00 12.88
CA LEU A 166 -4.29 -7.63 13.23
C LEU A 166 -2.78 -7.54 13.40
N GLN A 167 -2.17 -8.47 14.15
CA GLN A 167 -0.72 -8.52 14.32
C GLN A 167 -0.01 -8.66 12.98
N LEU A 168 -0.54 -9.48 12.05
CA LEU A 168 0.02 -9.63 10.71
C LEU A 168 -0.01 -8.32 9.91
N LEU A 169 -1.15 -7.65 9.84
CA LEU A 169 -1.29 -6.39 9.09
C LEU A 169 -0.41 -5.28 9.67
N VAL A 170 -0.37 -5.15 11.00
CA VAL A 170 0.52 -4.19 11.69
C VAL A 170 1.99 -4.55 11.47
N SER A 171 2.34 -5.84 11.44
CA SER A 171 3.71 -6.28 11.14
C SER A 171 4.12 -5.97 9.71
N ILE A 172 3.23 -6.11 8.73
CA ILE A 172 3.50 -5.68 7.35
C ILE A 172 3.78 -4.17 7.32
N GLN A 173 2.95 -3.36 7.97
CA GLN A 173 3.17 -1.92 8.01
C GLN A 173 4.51 -1.55 8.69
N ALA A 174 4.78 -2.11 9.87
CA ALA A 174 5.92 -1.71 10.68
C ALA A 174 7.26 -2.31 10.21
N LEU A 175 7.26 -3.56 9.75
CA LEU A 175 8.50 -4.29 9.42
C LEU A 175 8.80 -4.25 7.91
N ILE A 176 7.79 -4.21 7.05
CA ILE A 176 8.00 -4.19 5.60
C ILE A 176 7.97 -2.75 5.08
N LEU A 177 6.91 -1.99 5.36
CA LEU A 177 6.72 -0.64 4.82
C LEU A 177 7.41 0.44 5.68
N ASN A 178 8.65 0.20 6.08
CA ASN A 178 9.41 1.06 7.01
C ASN A 178 10.29 2.12 6.30
N GLU A 179 10.96 2.99 7.08
CA GLU A 179 11.81 4.09 6.59
C GLU A 179 13.04 3.63 5.78
N LYS A 180 13.65 2.50 6.17
CA LYS A 180 14.92 2.01 5.61
C LYS A 180 14.79 0.57 5.10
N PRO A 181 14.00 0.34 4.04
CA PRO A 181 13.66 -1.00 3.58
C PRO A 181 14.84 -1.78 2.99
N TYR A 182 15.99 -1.15 2.73
CA TYR A 182 17.23 -1.83 2.35
C TYR A 182 17.66 -2.87 3.39
N PHE A 183 17.52 -2.56 4.67
CA PHE A 183 17.94 -3.44 5.76
C PHE A 183 16.97 -4.61 6.01
N ASN A 184 15.90 -4.72 5.24
CA ASN A 184 15.02 -5.88 5.26
C ASN A 184 15.62 -7.09 4.51
N GLU A 185 16.69 -6.89 3.71
CA GLU A 185 17.42 -7.97 3.05
C GLU A 185 18.31 -8.71 4.08
N PRO A 186 18.34 -10.06 4.10
CA PRO A 186 19.15 -10.82 5.05
C PRO A 186 20.62 -10.46 5.02
N GLY A 187 21.19 -10.27 6.20
CA GLY A 187 22.61 -10.01 6.39
C GLY A 187 22.97 -8.53 6.23
N TYR A 188 22.04 -7.68 5.76
CA TYR A 188 22.31 -6.26 5.56
C TYR A 188 22.17 -5.48 6.87
N GLU A 189 21.47 -6.03 7.87
CA GLU A 189 21.30 -5.43 9.20
C GLU A 189 22.62 -5.09 9.88
N LYS A 190 23.68 -5.86 9.61
CA LYS A 190 25.02 -5.66 10.17
C LYS A 190 25.68 -4.36 9.69
N SER A 191 25.23 -3.81 8.56
CA SER A 191 25.74 -2.56 8.00
C SER A 191 24.95 -1.32 8.44
N MET A 192 23.87 -1.50 9.19
CA MET A 192 23.04 -0.40 9.70
C MET A 192 23.87 0.55 10.58
N GLY A 193 23.70 1.85 10.39
CA GLY A 193 24.48 2.88 11.10
C GLY A 193 25.91 3.09 10.57
N THR A 194 26.43 2.22 9.69
CA THR A 194 27.71 2.47 9.02
C THR A 194 27.54 3.46 7.87
N PRO A 195 28.54 4.30 7.53
CA PRO A 195 28.42 5.24 6.41
C PRO A 195 28.06 4.57 5.08
N LEU A 196 28.61 3.38 4.82
CA LEU A 196 28.36 2.63 3.59
C LEU A 196 26.94 2.05 3.57
N GLY A 197 26.49 1.42 4.66
CA GLY A 197 25.13 0.86 4.75
C GLY A 197 24.05 1.94 4.68
N GLU A 198 24.27 3.08 5.31
CA GLU A 198 23.37 4.24 5.22
C GLU A 198 23.33 4.84 3.80
N SER A 199 24.47 4.88 3.11
CA SER A 199 24.53 5.29 1.69
C SER A 199 23.71 4.36 0.80
N TYR A 200 23.87 3.04 0.94
CA TYR A 200 23.07 2.06 0.18
C TYR A 200 21.60 2.11 0.54
N SER A 201 21.27 2.29 1.82
CA SER A 201 19.89 2.44 2.25
C SER A 201 19.23 3.67 1.63
N LYS A 202 19.94 4.79 1.55
CA LYS A 202 19.46 6.01 0.89
C LYS A 202 19.16 5.75 -0.59
N ASP A 203 20.10 5.18 -1.33
CA ASP A 203 19.92 4.89 -2.76
C ASP A 203 18.79 3.88 -3.00
N TYR A 204 18.60 2.92 -2.10
CA TYR A 204 17.48 1.99 -2.15
C TYR A 204 16.14 2.71 -1.93
N SER A 205 16.02 3.54 -0.88
CA SER A 205 14.81 4.30 -0.57
C SER A 205 14.42 5.26 -1.70
N GLU A 206 15.39 5.87 -2.38
CA GLU A 206 15.17 6.66 -3.60
C GLU A 206 14.52 5.86 -4.73
N ASN A 207 14.99 4.64 -4.99
CA ASN A 207 14.38 3.76 -5.99
C ASN A 207 12.99 3.28 -5.56
N VAL A 208 12.81 2.96 -4.27
CA VAL A 208 11.52 2.56 -3.71
C VAL A 208 10.49 3.67 -3.89
N PHE A 209 10.83 4.93 -3.62
CA PHE A 209 9.88 6.02 -3.81
C PHE A 209 9.41 6.14 -5.26
N VAL A 210 10.31 6.01 -6.24
CA VAL A 210 9.93 5.98 -7.67
C VAL A 210 9.00 4.81 -7.97
N PHE A 211 9.21 3.64 -7.35
CA PHE A 211 8.28 2.53 -7.48
C PHE A 211 6.95 2.75 -6.74
N SER A 212 6.95 3.45 -5.61
CA SER A 212 5.71 3.87 -4.92
C SER A 212 4.86 4.74 -5.84
N LEU A 213 5.45 5.69 -6.57
CA LEU A 213 4.73 6.48 -7.58
C LEU A 213 4.13 5.59 -8.68
N LYS A 214 4.88 4.58 -9.15
CA LYS A 214 4.37 3.62 -10.15
C LYS A 214 3.22 2.79 -9.59
N THR A 215 3.31 2.36 -8.32
CA THR A 215 2.23 1.66 -7.61
C THR A 215 0.99 2.55 -7.48
N MET A 216 1.14 3.84 -7.19
CA MET A 216 0.00 4.79 -7.15
C MET A 216 -0.71 4.84 -8.50
N VAL A 217 0.03 5.01 -9.60
CA VAL A 217 -0.53 5.01 -10.97
C VAL A 217 -1.21 3.68 -11.29
N TYR A 218 -0.59 2.55 -10.94
CA TYR A 218 -1.20 1.23 -11.10
C TYR A 218 -2.54 1.13 -10.36
N SER A 219 -2.59 1.52 -9.09
CA SER A 219 -3.80 1.46 -8.27
C SER A 219 -4.88 2.43 -8.75
N MET A 220 -4.52 3.63 -9.23
CA MET A 220 -5.48 4.57 -9.82
C MET A 220 -6.12 4.04 -11.10
N ARG A 221 -5.33 3.36 -11.95
CA ARG A 221 -5.81 2.80 -13.22
C ARG A 221 -6.59 1.51 -13.07
N LYS A 222 -6.24 0.71 -12.06
CA LYS A 222 -6.86 -0.59 -11.78
C LYS A 222 -7.11 -0.74 -10.28
N PRO A 223 -8.06 0.03 -9.72
CA PRO A 223 -8.40 -0.10 -8.32
C PRO A 223 -8.97 -1.50 -8.05
N PRO A 224 -8.59 -2.15 -6.94
CA PRO A 224 -9.19 -3.43 -6.57
C PRO A 224 -10.67 -3.27 -6.21
N GLN A 225 -11.47 -4.32 -6.45
CA GLN A 225 -12.89 -4.35 -6.14
C GLN A 225 -13.15 -3.95 -4.67
N HIS A 226 -14.19 -3.13 -4.47
CA HIS A 226 -14.65 -2.55 -3.20
C HIS A 226 -13.75 -1.44 -2.62
N PHE A 227 -12.73 -1.02 -3.37
CA PHE A 227 -11.84 0.08 -3.01
C PHE A 227 -11.76 1.14 -4.11
N GLU A 228 -12.59 1.09 -5.15
CA GLU A 228 -12.56 2.01 -6.29
C GLU A 228 -12.72 3.46 -5.84
N GLU A 229 -13.79 3.75 -5.09
CA GLU A 229 -14.03 5.11 -4.60
C GLU A 229 -13.05 5.52 -3.49
N PHE A 230 -12.55 4.56 -2.71
CA PHE A 230 -11.49 4.79 -1.72
C PHE A 230 -10.19 5.24 -2.38
N VAL A 231 -9.74 4.52 -3.41
CA VAL A 231 -8.54 4.85 -4.18
C VAL A 231 -8.69 6.23 -4.83
N ARG A 232 -9.83 6.47 -5.51
CA ARG A 232 -10.11 7.75 -6.16
C ARG A 232 -10.10 8.91 -5.16
N SER A 233 -10.83 8.76 -4.05
CA SER A 233 -10.92 9.79 -3.00
C SER A 233 -9.59 10.04 -2.31
N HIS A 234 -8.85 8.98 -1.98
CA HIS A 234 -7.51 9.08 -1.37
C HIS A 234 -6.57 9.88 -2.25
N PHE A 235 -6.39 9.47 -3.51
CA PHE A 235 -5.47 10.17 -4.40
C PHE A 235 -5.96 11.57 -4.80
N PHE A 236 -7.28 11.81 -4.81
CA PHE A 236 -7.82 13.16 -4.97
C PHE A 236 -7.33 14.08 -3.84
N VAL A 237 -7.59 13.69 -2.58
CA VAL A 237 -7.25 14.49 -1.40
C VAL A 237 -5.73 14.63 -1.21
N ARG A 238 -4.97 13.56 -1.49
CA ARG A 238 -3.51 13.51 -1.30
C ARG A 238 -2.71 14.08 -2.48
N SER A 239 -3.34 14.35 -3.62
CA SER A 239 -2.68 14.83 -4.86
C SER A 239 -1.70 15.98 -4.62
N HIS A 240 -2.13 17.00 -3.88
CA HIS A 240 -1.30 18.17 -3.57
C HIS A 240 -0.06 17.81 -2.74
N ASP A 241 -0.20 16.96 -1.73
CA ASP A 241 0.90 16.56 -0.86
C ASP A 241 1.90 15.67 -1.61
N ILE A 242 1.41 14.78 -2.48
CA ILE A 242 2.25 13.94 -3.35
C ILE A 242 3.05 14.81 -4.33
N VAL A 243 2.41 15.80 -4.96
CA VAL A 243 3.08 16.77 -5.85
C VAL A 243 4.11 17.61 -5.10
N LYS A 244 3.78 18.07 -3.89
CA LYS A 244 4.70 18.81 -3.00
C LYS A 244 5.94 17.97 -2.67
N ALA A 245 5.76 16.70 -2.30
CA ALA A 245 6.86 15.79 -2.03
C ALA A 245 7.72 15.54 -3.28
N CYS A 246 7.11 15.29 -4.44
CA CYS A 246 7.83 15.09 -5.70
C CYS A 246 8.68 16.31 -6.06
N ASN A 247 8.15 17.53 -5.91
CA ASN A 247 8.91 18.76 -6.14
C ASN A 247 10.08 18.90 -5.18
N ALA A 248 9.87 18.69 -3.88
CA ALA A 248 10.95 18.75 -2.90
C ALA A 248 12.07 17.74 -3.21
N TYR A 249 11.71 16.51 -3.58
CA TYR A 249 12.68 15.46 -3.92
C TYR A 249 13.43 15.75 -5.22
N LYS A 250 12.74 16.28 -6.24
CA LYS A 250 13.37 16.80 -7.46
C LYS A 250 14.41 17.87 -7.16
N ASP A 251 14.12 18.77 -6.22
CA ASP A 251 15.01 19.88 -5.86
C ASP A 251 16.19 19.41 -4.97
N GLY A 252 16.04 18.23 -4.37
CA GLY A 252 17.12 17.47 -3.74
C GLY A 252 16.89 17.15 -2.27
N ALA A 253 15.69 17.37 -1.74
CA ALA A 253 15.32 16.90 -0.40
C ALA A 253 15.43 15.36 -0.33
N PRO A 254 15.88 14.78 0.79
CA PRO A 254 15.91 13.34 0.98
C PRO A 254 14.50 12.73 1.04
N VAL A 255 14.37 11.49 0.61
CA VAL A 255 13.12 10.73 0.72
C VAL A 255 12.67 10.63 2.18
N GLY A 256 11.36 10.78 2.41
CA GLY A 256 10.77 10.76 3.76
C GLY A 256 10.90 12.09 4.52
N SER A 257 11.59 13.10 3.99
CA SER A 257 11.82 14.36 4.72
C SER A 257 10.64 15.34 4.70
N ILE A 258 9.49 15.00 4.11
CA ILE A 258 8.34 15.92 3.92
C ILE A 258 7.18 15.43 4.79
N ASP A 259 6.63 16.34 5.60
CA ASP A 259 5.39 16.13 6.35
C ASP A 259 4.26 17.04 5.85
N LYS A 260 3.05 16.84 6.40
CA LYS A 260 1.87 17.65 6.10
C LYS A 260 2.06 19.16 6.38
N GLY A 261 3.09 19.57 7.13
CA GLY A 261 3.42 20.95 7.50
C GLY A 261 4.71 21.53 6.88
N GLY A 262 5.58 20.74 6.23
CA GLY A 262 6.91 21.22 5.78
C GLY A 262 8.01 20.16 5.72
N VAL A 263 9.27 20.61 5.69
CA VAL A 263 10.47 19.75 5.64
C VAL A 263 10.90 19.40 7.06
N LYS A 264 10.90 18.10 7.41
CA LYS A 264 11.07 17.62 8.79
C LYS A 264 12.51 17.58 9.32
N LYS A 265 13.53 17.95 8.52
CA LYS A 265 14.93 18.12 8.96
C LYS A 265 15.78 18.68 7.81
N GLN A 266 16.58 19.72 8.07
CA GLN A 266 17.69 20.09 7.19
C GLN A 266 18.80 19.04 7.33
N THR A 267 18.75 17.99 6.52
CA THR A 267 19.89 17.09 6.35
C THR A 267 20.82 17.68 5.29
N ARG A 268 22.13 17.70 5.56
CA ARG A 268 23.16 18.14 4.59
C ARG A 268 23.24 17.23 3.33
N GLN A 269 22.57 16.07 3.35
CA GLN A 269 22.61 15.10 2.27
C GLN A 269 21.52 15.38 1.23
N ARG A 270 21.95 15.60 -0.02
CA ARG A 270 21.07 15.83 -1.16
C ARG A 270 20.69 14.50 -1.83
N GLY A 271 19.47 14.41 -2.36
CA GLY A 271 19.04 13.30 -3.20
C GLY A 271 19.95 13.11 -4.43
N SER A 272 20.15 11.87 -4.87
CA SER A 272 21.04 11.56 -6.00
C SER A 272 20.54 12.20 -7.30
N LEU A 273 21.45 12.50 -8.23
CA LEU A 273 21.07 13.05 -9.54
C LEU A 273 20.12 12.11 -10.30
N LYS A 274 20.42 10.80 -10.27
CA LYS A 274 19.59 9.75 -10.88
C LYS A 274 18.18 9.78 -10.33
N PHE A 275 18.03 9.85 -9.01
CA PHE A 275 16.73 9.92 -8.36
C PHE A 275 15.93 11.14 -8.78
N ARG A 276 16.55 12.33 -8.74
CA ARG A 276 15.89 13.59 -9.14
C ARG A 276 15.38 13.54 -10.58
N ILE A 277 16.19 12.99 -11.50
CA ILE A 277 15.81 12.78 -12.90
C ILE A 277 14.63 11.81 -13.01
N ASN A 278 14.67 10.68 -12.30
CA ASN A 278 13.59 9.68 -12.32
C ASN A 278 12.27 10.24 -11.78
N VAL A 279 12.30 10.97 -10.66
CA VAL A 279 11.11 11.64 -10.11
C VAL A 279 10.58 12.66 -11.11
N THR A 280 11.44 13.52 -11.68
CA THR A 280 11.03 14.52 -12.67
C THR A 280 10.35 13.89 -13.89
N SER A 281 10.95 12.83 -14.43
CA SER A 281 10.44 12.12 -15.60
C SER A 281 9.09 11.46 -15.32
N PHE A 282 8.95 10.78 -14.17
CA PHE A 282 7.73 10.05 -13.86
C PHE A 282 6.60 10.93 -13.31
N MET A 283 6.92 12.10 -12.75
CA MET A 283 5.96 13.04 -12.16
C MET A 283 4.88 13.46 -13.16
N LYS A 284 5.20 13.60 -14.45
CA LYS A 284 4.20 13.89 -15.48
C LYS A 284 3.09 12.84 -15.49
N THR A 285 3.45 11.55 -15.48
CA THR A 285 2.48 10.45 -15.50
C THR A 285 1.58 10.49 -14.27
N VAL A 286 2.14 10.78 -13.09
CA VAL A 286 1.38 10.87 -11.84
C VAL A 286 0.39 12.04 -11.87
N VAL A 287 0.84 13.20 -12.36
CA VAL A 287 -0.01 14.39 -12.49
C VAL A 287 -1.13 14.17 -13.51
N ASP A 288 -0.84 13.52 -14.63
CA ASP A 288 -1.86 13.18 -15.64
C ASP A 288 -2.98 12.31 -15.03
N GLU A 289 -2.64 11.35 -14.16
CA GLU A 289 -3.66 10.59 -13.42
C GLU A 289 -4.45 11.45 -12.42
N PHE A 290 -3.82 12.40 -11.73
CA PHE A 290 -4.53 13.33 -10.85
C PHE A 290 -5.47 14.26 -11.62
N VAL A 291 -5.10 14.67 -12.83
CA VAL A 291 -5.99 15.40 -13.74
C VAL A 291 -7.18 14.53 -14.15
N ASN A 292 -6.96 13.27 -14.50
CA ASN A 292 -8.04 12.33 -14.83
C ASN A 292 -9.00 12.08 -13.65
N LEU A 293 -8.51 12.16 -12.41
CA LEU A 293 -9.34 12.11 -11.19
C LEU A 293 -10.07 13.42 -10.92
N GLY A 294 -9.78 14.50 -11.64
CA GLY A 294 -10.30 15.84 -11.40
C GLY A 294 -9.67 16.55 -10.20
N ALA A 295 -8.60 16.00 -9.64
CA ALA A 295 -7.90 16.53 -8.46
C ALA A 295 -7.01 17.74 -8.80
N ILE A 296 -6.55 17.82 -10.05
CA ILE A 296 -5.73 18.91 -10.58
C ILE A 296 -6.37 19.38 -11.89
N ARG A 297 -6.44 20.70 -12.12
CA ARG A 297 -6.86 21.26 -13.41
C ARG A 297 -5.62 21.55 -14.27
N GLU A 298 -5.68 21.25 -15.56
CA GLU A 298 -4.65 21.70 -16.49
C GLU A 298 -4.61 23.22 -16.52
N ALA A 299 -3.40 23.80 -16.41
CA ALA A 299 -3.21 25.21 -16.66
C ALA A 299 -3.36 25.47 -18.17
N ASN A 300 -4.54 25.89 -18.60
CA ASN A 300 -4.78 26.41 -19.95
C ASN A 300 -3.77 27.54 -20.24
N HIS A 301 -2.68 27.24 -20.96
CA HIS A 301 -1.91 28.28 -21.63
C HIS A 301 -2.76 28.75 -22.81
N ARG A 302 -3.57 29.79 -22.59
CA ARG A 302 -4.04 30.64 -23.69
C ARG A 302 -2.79 31.28 -24.29
N VAL A 303 -2.27 30.69 -25.37
CA VAL A 303 -1.37 31.40 -26.28
C VAL A 303 -2.20 32.53 -26.87
N GLY A 304 -2.03 33.73 -26.32
CA GLY A 304 -2.55 34.95 -26.92
C GLY A 304 -1.84 35.15 -28.26
N ILE A 305 -2.47 34.71 -29.33
CA ILE A 305 -2.13 35.16 -30.69
C ILE A 305 -2.56 36.62 -30.74
N ALA A 306 -1.65 37.52 -30.40
CA ALA A 306 -1.77 38.91 -30.80
C ALA A 306 -1.55 38.98 -32.32
N SER A 307 -2.65 38.95 -33.07
CA SER A 307 -2.65 39.31 -34.48
C SER A 307 -2.24 40.77 -34.60
N LYS A 308 -0.96 41.03 -34.88
CA LYS A 308 -0.53 42.30 -35.46
C LYS A 308 -1.12 42.38 -36.86
N LYS A 309 -2.16 43.19 -37.04
CA LYS A 309 -2.50 43.75 -38.34
C LYS A 309 -1.47 44.83 -38.66
N PHE A 310 -0.82 44.68 -39.81
CA PHE A 310 -0.20 45.78 -40.53
C PHE A 310 -1.29 46.66 -41.15
#